data_AF-A0A845Y1R8-F1
#
_entry.id   AF-A0A845Y1R8-F1
#
_cell.length_a   1.000
_cell.length_b   1.000
_cell.length_c   1.000
_cell.angle_alpha   90.00
_cell.angle_beta   90.00
_cell.angle_gamma   90.00
#
_symmetry.space_group_name_H-M   'P 1'
#
loop_
_entity.id
_entity.type
_entity.pdbx_description
1 polymer ?
#
loop_
_entity_poly.entity_id
_entity_poly.type
_entity_poly.pdbx_seq_one_letter_code
_entity_poly.pdbx_strand_id
1 'polypeptide(L)' 'LEQILQGYSWVFTLDNHYVIGGQGDRIVSGLAELGLSGQIQVRQFGVFNIPKCGQNQEVLRAHGLDAESLAFEINKTIM' A
#
# COMPACT_ATOMS: atom_id res chain seq x y z
N LEU A 1 -0.26 -3.84 16.53
CA LEU A 1 -0.06 -4.36 15.16
C LEU A 1 -0.35 -5.85 15.12
N GLU A 2 0.34 -6.69 15.90
CA GLU A 2 0.09 -8.15 16.00
C GLU A 2 -1.39 -8.55 16.12
N GLN A 3 -2.14 -7.97 17.05
CA GLN A 3 -3.55 -8.31 17.26
C GLN A 3 -4.44 -8.05 16.03
N ILE A 4 -4.14 -6.99 15.25
CA ILE A 4 -4.93 -6.63 14.06
C ILE A 4 -4.62 -7.57 12.89
N LEU A 5 -3.41 -8.13 12.88
CA LEU A 5 -2.90 -8.96 11.78
C LEU A 5 -3.28 -10.44 11.90
N GLN A 6 -3.82 -10.86 13.04
CA GLN A 6 -4.26 -12.24 13.23
C GLN A 6 -5.31 -12.61 12.18
N GLY A 7 -5.04 -13.69 11.43
CA GLY A 7 -5.93 -14.20 10.39
C GLY A 7 -5.76 -13.56 9.01
N TYR A 8 -4.84 -12.60 8.84
CA TYR A 8 -4.55 -11.98 7.55
C TYR A 8 -3.18 -12.40 7.02
N SER A 9 -3.13 -12.81 5.75
CA SER A 9 -1.88 -13.12 5.03
C SER A 9 -1.33 -11.94 4.24
N TRP A 10 -2.14 -10.89 4.04
CA TRP A 10 -1.80 -9.71 3.28
C TRP A 10 -2.10 -8.43 4.05
N VAL A 11 -1.22 -7.45 3.89
CA VAL A 11 -1.43 -6.06 4.29
C VAL A 11 -1.24 -5.17 3.07
N PHE A 12 -2.24 -4.35 2.78
CA PHE A 12 -2.15 -3.31 1.76
C PHE A 12 -2.08 -1.97 2.45
N THR A 13 -1.03 -1.19 2.18
CA THR A 13 -0.93 0.18 2.70
C THR A 13 -1.32 1.16 1.61
N LEU A 14 -1.98 2.25 2.00
CA LEU A 14 -2.37 3.32 1.09
C LEU A 14 -1.98 4.65 1.73
N ASP A 15 -1.11 5.39 1.06
CA ASP A 15 -0.66 6.70 1.52
C ASP A 15 -0.73 7.72 0.38
N ASN A 16 -1.17 8.94 0.69
CA ASN A 16 -1.09 10.07 -0.24
C ASN A 16 0.28 10.75 -0.12
N HIS A 17 1.32 9.94 -0.22
CA HIS A 17 2.72 10.31 -0.07
C HIS A 17 3.59 9.40 -0.96
N TYR A 18 4.86 9.77 -1.13
CA TYR A 18 5.82 8.87 -1.73
C TYR A 18 5.91 7.55 -0.97
N VAL A 19 5.96 6.44 -1.72
CA VAL A 19 6.09 5.10 -1.13
C VAL A 19 7.40 4.98 -0.35
N ILE A 20 8.51 5.48 -0.92
CA ILE A 20 9.81 5.52 -0.27
C ILE A 20 9.79 6.53 0.89
N GLY A 21 10.08 6.05 2.09
CA GLY A 21 10.02 6.83 3.33
C GLY A 21 8.60 7.14 3.80
N GLY A 22 7.57 6.60 3.14
CA GLY A 22 6.17 6.80 3.50
C GLY A 22 5.69 5.89 4.61
N GLN A 23 4.38 5.94 4.91
CA GLN A 23 3.77 5.11 5.95
C GLN A 23 4.00 3.60 5.72
N GLY A 24 3.98 3.16 4.46
CA GLY A 24 4.19 1.77 4.11
C GLY A 24 5.53 1.21 4.63
N ASP A 25 6.61 1.98 4.53
CA ASP A 25 7.93 1.57 5.02
C ASP A 25 7.92 1.41 6.53
N ARG A 26 7.19 2.28 7.25
CA ARG A 26 7.05 2.17 8.70
C ARG A 26 6.29 0.91 9.12
N ILE A 27 5.26 0.52 8.38
CA ILE A 27 4.52 -0.72 8.62
C ILE A 27 5.40 -1.94 8.34
N VAL A 28 6.12 -1.96 7.21
CA VAL A 28 7.06 -3.04 6.86
C VAL A 28 8.14 -3.20 7.92
N SER A 29 8.75 -2.09 8.37
CA SER A 29 9.72 -2.09 9.46
C SER A 29 9.13 -2.62 10.77
N GLY A 30 7.89 -2.23 11.11
CA GLY A 30 7.22 -2.75 12.30
C GLY A 30 6.94 -4.26 12.23
N LEU A 31 6.58 -4.78 11.06
CA LEU A 31 6.41 -6.23 10.87
C LEU A 31 7.73 -6.99 11.06
N ALA A 32 8.83 -6.43 10.58
CA ALA A 32 10.15 -7.01 10.75
C ALA A 32 10.60 -6.99 12.23
N GLU A 33 10.37 -5.89 12.94
CA GLU A 33 10.65 -5.75 14.38
C GLU A 33 9.89 -6.81 15.21
N LEU A 34 8.68 -7.18 14.79
CA LEU A 34 7.84 -8.19 15.45
C LEU A 34 8.16 -9.63 15.01
N GLY A 35 9.14 -9.84 14.13
CA GLY A 35 9.47 -11.18 13.61
C GLY A 35 8.41 -11.77 12.69
N LEU A 36 7.52 -10.95 12.14
CA LEU A 36 6.44 -11.36 11.24
C LEU A 36 6.84 -11.32 9.75
N SER A 37 8.08 -10.96 9.45
CA SER A 37 8.64 -11.01 8.09
C SER A 37 8.45 -12.39 7.47
N GLY A 38 7.84 -12.43 6.29
CA GLY A 38 7.58 -13.68 5.55
C GLY A 38 6.29 -14.40 5.94
N GLN A 39 5.68 -14.08 7.08
CA GLN A 39 4.34 -14.57 7.44
C GLN A 39 3.24 -13.73 6.79
N ILE A 40 3.49 -12.43 6.68
CA ILE A 40 2.56 -11.44 6.14
C ILE A 40 3.20 -10.81 4.91
N GLN A 41 2.50 -10.87 3.80
CA GLN A 41 2.89 -10.20 2.57
C GLN A 41 2.40 -8.75 2.61
N VAL A 42 3.21 -7.81 2.13
CA VAL A 42 2.86 -6.38 2.12
C VAL A 42 2.93 -5.85 0.70
N ARG A 43 1.91 -5.10 0.29
CA ARG A 43 1.93 -4.31 -0.94
C ARG A 43 1.63 -2.85 -0.60
N GLN A 44 2.51 -1.96 -1.05
CA GLN A 44 2.41 -0.53 -0.76
C GLN A 44 1.78 0.21 -1.95
N PHE A 45 0.74 0.98 -1.68
CA PHE A 45 0.14 1.93 -2.60
C PHE A 45 0.46 3.35 -2.15
N GLY A 46 0.88 4.15 -3.11
CA GLY A 46 1.19 5.56 -2.92
C GLY A 46 1.82 6.12 -4.18
N VAL A 47 2.50 7.25 -4.04
CA VAL A 47 3.11 7.95 -5.17
C VAL A 47 4.51 7.40 -5.44
N PHE A 48 4.80 7.01 -6.68
CA PHE A 48 6.11 6.48 -7.09
C PHE A 48 6.97 7.49 -7.86
N ASN A 49 6.33 8.51 -8.44
CA ASN A 49 6.97 9.49 -9.31
C ASN A 49 6.36 10.87 -9.08
N ILE A 50 6.91 11.89 -9.73
CA ILE A 50 6.42 13.26 -9.59
C ILE A 50 4.92 13.31 -9.97
N PRO A 51 4.04 13.81 -9.08
CA PRO A 51 2.62 13.87 -9.34
C PRO A 51 2.26 14.62 -10.62
N LYS A 52 1.31 14.09 -11.39
CA LYS A 52 0.67 14.83 -12.48
C LYS A 52 -0.16 15.99 -11.93
N CYS A 53 -0.23 17.08 -12.70
CA CYS A 53 -1.18 18.16 -12.44
C CYS A 53 -2.58 17.76 -12.93
N GLY A 54 -3.63 18.23 -12.26
CA GLY A 54 -5.01 17.98 -12.63
C GLY A 54 -5.95 18.11 -11.44
N GLN A 55 -7.22 17.80 -11.66
CA GLN A 55 -8.18 17.63 -10.57
C GLN A 55 -7.84 16.36 -9.77
N ASN A 56 -8.24 16.32 -8.49
CA ASN A 56 -7.87 15.23 -7.59
C ASN A 56 -8.18 13.83 -8.16
N GLN A 57 -9.36 13.64 -8.78
CA GLN A 57 -9.71 12.35 -9.38
C GLN A 57 -8.84 11.99 -10.59
N GLU A 58 -8.48 12.98 -11.40
CA GLU A 58 -7.59 12.78 -12.56
C GLU A 58 -6.19 12.40 -12.09
N VAL A 59 -5.69 13.06 -11.04
CA VAL A 59 -4.39 12.75 -10.44
C VAL A 59 -4.40 11.35 -9.84
N LEU A 60 -5.41 10.99 -9.03
CA LEU A 60 -5.53 9.66 -8.45
C LEU A 60 -5.57 8.57 -9.53
N ARG A 61 -6.39 8.76 -10.57
CA ARG A 61 -6.46 7.81 -11.70
C ARG A 61 -5.14 7.70 -12.46
N ALA A 62 -4.46 8.82 -12.72
CA ALA A 62 -3.18 8.82 -13.41
C ALA A 62 -2.08 8.06 -12.65
N HIS A 63 -2.22 7.92 -11.32
CA HIS A 63 -1.30 7.16 -10.47
C HIS A 63 -1.85 5.79 -10.03
N GLY A 64 -3.03 5.39 -10.52
CA GLY A 64 -3.67 4.13 -10.11
C GLY A 64 -4.10 4.08 -8.63
N LEU A 65 -4.28 5.25 -8.00
CA LEU A 65 -4.70 5.41 -6.60
C LEU A 65 -6.20 5.72 -6.48
N ASP A 66 -6.95 5.68 -7.58
CA ASP A 66 -8.40 5.71 -7.54
C ASP A 66 -8.96 4.33 -7.13
N ALA A 67 -10.23 4.31 -6.70
CA ALA A 67 -10.85 3.12 -6.14
C ALA A 67 -10.90 1.92 -7.10
N GLU A 68 -11.15 2.15 -8.40
CA GLU A 68 -11.24 1.08 -9.38
C GLU A 68 -9.86 0.46 -9.62
N SER A 69 -8.84 1.29 -9.77
CA SER A 69 -7.46 0.85 -9.95
C SER A 69 -6.93 0.10 -8.72
N LEU A 70 -7.20 0.58 -7.51
CA LEU A 70 -6.82 -0.09 -6.27
C LEU A 70 -7.51 -1.46 -6.13
N ALA A 71 -8.82 -1.53 -6.37
CA ALA A 71 -9.56 -2.78 -6.29
C ALA A 71 -9.05 -3.82 -7.31
N PHE A 72 -8.77 -3.38 -8.54
CA PHE A 72 -8.17 -4.22 -9.56
C PHE A 72 -6.80 -4.75 -9.13
N GLU A 73 -5.92 -3.88 -8.65
CA GLU A 73 -4.56 -4.26 -8.26
C GLU A 73 -4.53 -5.15 -7.01
N ILE A 74 -5.40 -4.91 -6.02
CA ILE A 74 -5.55 -5.79 -4.85
C ILE A 74 -5.99 -7.19 -5.29
N ASN A 75 -7.05 -7.29 -6.11
CA ASN A 75 -7.54 -8.57 -6.60
C ASN A 75 -6.47 -9.33 -7.40
N LYS A 76 -5.75 -8.63 -8.27
CA LYS A 76 -4.65 -9.20 -9.06
C LYS A 76 -3.50 -9.71 -8.18
N THR A 77 -3.25 -9.10 -7.01
CA THR A 77 -2.18 -9.54 -6.11
C THR A 77 -2.53 -10.79 -5.32
N ILE A 78 -3.80 -10.95 -4.94
CA ILE A 78 -4.23 -12.05 -4.08
C ILE A 78 -4.60 -13.32 -4.86
N MET A 79 -4.88 -13.19 -6.17
CA MET A 79 -5.13 -14.32 -7.09
C MET A 79 -3.81 -14.92 -7.60
#